data_AF-A0A9N8F2F7-F1
#
_entry.id   AF-A0A9N8F2F7-F1
#
_cell.length_a   1.000
_cell.length_b   1.000
_cell.length_c   1.000
_cell.angle_alpha   90.00
_cell.angle_beta   90.00
_cell.angle_gamma   90.00
#
_symmetry.space_group_name_H-M   'P 1'
#
loop_
_entity.id
_entity.type
_entity.pdbx_description
1 polymer ?
#
loop_
_entity_poly.entity_id
_entity_poly.type
_entity_poly.pdbx_seq_one_letter_code
_entity_poly.pdbx_strand_id
1 'polypeptide(L)'
;MMIMMMAPTKRLSGLQKDVLSLYRSILREAIKKDRQVLTSNDLVVGPLLYSKQRTTTGYARTEFRHQCQQVKRSEFKKIEYMIRKGEKQLKLLKMPGTKVVMGTS
;
A
#
# COMPACT_ATOMS: atom_id res chain seq x y z
N MET A 1 23.55 5.69 -13.39
CA MET A 1 23.65 4.27 -13.77
C MET A 1 23.15 3.41 -12.62
N MET A 2 22.03 2.71 -12.79
CA MET A 2 21.63 1.59 -11.91
C MET A 2 20.82 0.60 -12.75
N ILE A 3 21.47 -0.52 -13.03
CA ILE A 3 21.06 -1.61 -13.90
C ILE A 3 19.91 -2.37 -13.21
N MET A 4 18.71 -2.31 -13.78
CA MET A 4 17.66 -3.26 -13.41
C MET A 4 17.97 -4.60 -14.07
N MET A 5 18.45 -5.56 -13.27
CA MET A 5 18.46 -6.98 -13.64
C MET A 5 17.03 -7.40 -14.02
N MET A 6 16.77 -7.55 -15.32
CA MET A 6 15.56 -8.18 -15.84
C MET A 6 15.72 -9.70 -15.65
N ALA A 7 15.34 -10.18 -14.47
CA ALA A 7 14.97 -11.58 -14.29
C ALA A 7 13.88 -11.95 -15.33
N PRO A 8 13.84 -13.19 -15.85
CA PRO A 8 12.87 -13.60 -16.87
C PRO A 8 11.46 -13.19 -16.42
N THR A 9 10.84 -12.30 -17.19
CA THR A 9 9.54 -11.73 -16.82
C THR A 9 8.50 -12.82 -16.91
N LYS A 10 8.20 -13.47 -15.79
CA LYS A 10 7.10 -14.41 -15.67
C LYS A 10 5.83 -13.72 -16.18
N ARG A 11 5.19 -14.26 -17.23
CA ARG A 11 3.95 -13.69 -17.77
C ARG A 11 2.89 -13.68 -16.66
N LEU A 12 2.54 -12.49 -16.22
CA LEU A 12 1.52 -12.27 -15.20
C LEU A 12 0.13 -12.25 -15.87
N SER A 13 -0.86 -12.88 -15.23
CA SER A 13 -2.26 -12.78 -15.67
C SER A 13 -2.76 -11.34 -15.54
N GLY A 14 -3.84 -10.99 -16.25
CA GLY A 14 -4.47 -9.66 -16.14
C GLY A 14 -4.76 -9.30 -14.69
N LEU A 15 -5.41 -10.21 -13.97
CA LEU A 15 -5.73 -10.05 -12.55
C LEU A 15 -4.48 -9.84 -11.67
N GLN A 16 -3.37 -10.55 -11.94
CA GLN A 16 -2.13 -10.35 -11.21
C GLN A 16 -1.51 -8.98 -11.47
N LYS A 17 -1.61 -8.46 -12.70
CA LYS A 17 -1.16 -7.11 -13.04
C LYS A 17 -2.00 -6.08 -12.28
N ASP A 18 -3.31 -6.26 -12.21
CA ASP A 18 -4.23 -5.36 -11.51
C ASP A 18 -3.92 -5.32 -10.00
N VAL A 19 -3.75 -6.48 -9.37
CA VAL A 19 -3.34 -6.59 -7.95
C VAL A 19 -2.04 -5.83 -7.69
N LEU A 20 -1.02 -6.03 -8.53
CA LEU A 20 0.27 -5.35 -8.36
C LEU A 20 0.19 -3.84 -8.68
N SER A 21 -0.64 -3.45 -9.65
CA SER A 21 -0.86 -2.04 -9.99
C SER A 21 -1.51 -1.30 -8.81
N LEU A 22 -2.54 -1.91 -8.22
CA LEU A 22 -3.21 -1.40 -7.03
C LEU A 22 -2.24 -1.28 -5.85
N TYR A 23 -1.47 -2.34 -5.56
CA TYR A 23 -0.47 -2.32 -4.49
C TYR A 23 0.54 -1.18 -4.65
N ARG A 24 1.13 -1.03 -5.84
CA ARG A 24 2.08 0.06 -6.13
C ARG A 24 1.45 1.43 -6.00
N SER A 25 0.16 1.57 -6.32
CA SER A 25 -0.55 2.85 -6.21
C SER A 25 -0.83 3.22 -4.76
N ILE A 26 -1.26 2.26 -3.94
CA ILE A 26 -1.44 2.43 -2.48
C ILE A 26 -0.12 2.84 -1.82
N LEU A 27 0.98 2.15 -2.13
CA LEU A 27 2.28 2.48 -1.54
C LEU A 27 2.76 3.88 -1.91
N ARG A 28 2.56 4.32 -3.15
CA ARG A 28 2.97 5.66 -3.59
C ARG A 28 2.20 6.75 -2.83
N GLU A 29 0.89 6.59 -2.67
CA GLU A 29 0.08 7.55 -1.91
C GLU A 29 0.39 7.51 -0.42
N ALA A 30 0.62 6.33 0.15
CA ALA A 30 1.01 6.18 1.56
C ALA A 30 2.35 6.86 1.85
N ILE A 31 3.36 6.69 0.98
CA ILE A 31 4.66 7.37 1.11
C ILE A 31 4.50 8.89 1.00
N LYS A 32 3.65 9.36 0.08
CA LYS A 32 3.36 10.79 -0.06
C LYS A 32 2.73 11.35 1.22
N LYS A 33 1.80 10.62 1.83
CA LYS A 33 1.16 10.99 3.10
C LYS A 33 2.16 11.00 4.27
N ASP A 34 3.00 9.98 4.36
CA ASP A 34 4.04 9.91 5.39
C ASP A 34 5.03 11.08 5.27
N ARG A 35 5.43 11.44 4.04
CA ARG A 35 6.27 12.62 3.80
C ARG A 35 5.56 13.92 4.21
N GLN A 36 4.27 14.06 3.93
CA GLN A 36 3.49 15.24 4.36
C GLN A 36 3.46 15.36 5.88
N VAL A 37 3.28 14.25 6.60
CA VAL A 37 3.29 14.21 8.07
C VAL A 37 4.64 14.63 8.64
N LEU A 38 5.75 14.15 8.04
CA LEU A 38 7.11 14.55 8.41
C LEU A 38 7.37 16.04 8.24
N THR A 39 6.88 16.64 7.15
CA THR A 39 7.08 18.07 6.90
C THR A 39 6.26 18.96 7.83
N SER A 40 5.16 18.45 8.39
CA SER A 40 4.28 19.20 9.30
C SER A 40 4.63 19.08 10.79
N ASN A 41 5.38 18.05 11.20
CA ASN A 41 5.77 17.86 12.60
C ASN A 41 7.24 18.21 12.81
N ASP A 42 7.46 19.09 13.78
CA ASP A 42 8.72 19.72 14.17
C ASP A 42 9.91 18.75 14.30
N LEU A 43 11.10 19.23 13.93
CA LEU A 43 12.28 18.46 13.52
C LEU A 43 12.95 17.59 14.62
N VAL A 44 12.41 17.55 15.83
CA VAL A 44 13.07 16.96 17.02
C VAL A 44 12.54 15.56 17.36
N VAL A 45 11.32 15.19 16.95
CA VAL A 45 10.66 13.91 17.33
C VAL A 45 10.58 12.89 16.18
N GLY A 46 10.93 13.32 14.96
CA GLY A 46 10.79 12.54 13.73
C GLY A 46 11.37 11.13 13.78
N PRO A 47 12.63 10.91 14.21
CA PRO A 47 13.26 9.59 14.15
C PRO A 47 12.73 8.55 15.14
N LEU A 48 12.27 8.97 16.34
CA LEU A 48 11.84 8.04 17.39
C LEU A 48 10.42 7.53 17.20
N LEU A 49 9.56 8.30 16.52
CA LEU A 49 8.20 7.87 16.16
C LEU A 49 8.13 7.14 14.82
N TYR A 50 9.18 7.27 13.98
CA TYR A 50 9.34 6.59 12.70
C TYR A 50 9.78 5.12 12.85
N SER A 51 9.08 4.35 13.66
CA SER A 51 9.16 2.89 13.52
C SER A 51 8.47 2.51 12.21
N LYS A 52 9.13 1.66 11.41
CA LYS A 52 8.68 1.25 10.06
C LYS A 52 7.22 0.77 10.06
N GLN A 53 6.74 0.20 11.16
CA GLN A 53 5.36 -0.27 11.36
C GLN A 53 4.32 0.84 11.65
N ARG A 54 4.70 1.99 12.23
CA ARG A 54 3.78 3.09 12.58
C ARG A 54 3.48 4.05 11.43
N THR A 55 4.18 3.89 10.30
CA THR A 55 3.95 4.67 9.08
C THR A 55 2.74 4.15 8.31
N THR A 56 2.06 5.03 7.57
CA THR A 56 0.95 4.65 6.68
C THR A 56 1.42 3.59 5.67
N THR A 57 2.66 3.73 5.18
CA THR A 57 3.30 2.78 4.27
C THR A 57 3.54 1.42 4.94
N GLY A 58 3.99 1.41 6.19
CA GLY A 58 4.19 0.21 7.00
C GLY A 58 2.90 -0.58 7.17
N TYR A 59 1.84 0.10 7.59
CA TYR A 59 0.51 -0.47 7.74
C TYR A 59 0.01 -1.07 6.42
N ALA A 60 0.05 -0.31 5.32
CA ALA A 60 -0.40 -0.78 4.01
C ALA A 60 0.33 -2.05 3.54
N ARG A 61 1.63 -2.18 3.83
CA ARG A 61 2.41 -3.39 3.49
C ARG A 61 1.98 -4.60 4.32
N THR A 62 1.82 -4.43 5.62
CA THR A 62 1.43 -5.51 6.53
C THR A 62 0.03 -6.02 6.19
N GLU A 63 -0.92 -5.10 6.03
CA GLU A 63 -2.31 -5.43 5.67
C GLU A 63 -2.40 -6.12 4.33
N PHE A 64 -1.70 -5.61 3.31
CA PHE A 64 -1.71 -6.23 2.00
C PHE A 64 -1.14 -7.65 2.03
N ARG A 65 -0.04 -7.86 2.80
CA ARG A 65 0.56 -9.19 2.96
C ARG A 65 -0.39 -10.15 3.68
N HIS A 66 -1.05 -9.69 4.73
CA HIS A 66 -2.05 -10.46 5.48
C HIS A 66 -3.23 -10.86 4.59
N GLN A 67 -3.77 -9.92 3.81
CA GLN A 67 -4.86 -10.21 2.86
C GLN A 67 -4.43 -11.20 1.76
N CYS A 68 -3.19 -11.10 1.24
CA CYS A 68 -2.67 -12.07 0.29
C CYS A 68 -2.52 -13.49 0.87
N GLN A 69 -2.30 -13.63 2.17
CA GLN A 69 -2.23 -14.93 2.84
C GLN A 69 -3.62 -15.57 3.02
N GLN A 70 -4.66 -14.76 3.17
CA GLN A 70 -6.04 -15.21 3.37
C GLN A 70 -6.81 -15.54 2.07
N VAL A 71 -6.24 -15.23 0.91
CA VAL A 71 -6.91 -15.41 -0.39
C VAL A 71 -6.10 -16.39 -1.23
N LYS A 72 -6.73 -17.49 -1.64
CA LYS A 72 -6.12 -18.46 -2.54
C LYS A 72 -6.10 -17.91 -3.97
N ARG A 73 -5.11 -18.31 -4.76
CA ARG A 73 -4.97 -17.91 -6.17
C ARG A 73 -6.14 -18.33 -7.07
N SER A 74 -6.91 -19.33 -6.67
CA SER A 74 -8.10 -19.81 -7.38
C SER A 74 -9.38 -19.01 -7.08
N GLU A 75 -9.39 -18.19 -6.03
CA GLU A 75 -10.57 -17.41 -5.64
C GLU A 75 -10.72 -16.11 -6.47
N PHE A 76 -10.81 -16.22 -7.80
CA PHE A 76 -10.80 -15.09 -8.71
C PHE A 76 -11.83 -14.00 -8.37
N LYS A 77 -13.08 -14.40 -8.07
CA LYS A 77 -14.17 -13.48 -7.68
C LYS A 77 -13.83 -12.68 -6.40
N LYS A 78 -13.19 -13.33 -5.43
CA LYS A 78 -12.78 -12.70 -4.17
C LYS A 78 -11.64 -11.71 -4.42
N ILE A 79 -10.67 -12.09 -5.25
CA ILE A 79 -9.56 -11.21 -5.65
C ILE A 79 -10.11 -9.96 -6.36
N GLU A 80 -11.02 -10.11 -7.32
CA GLU A 80 -11.67 -8.97 -8.00
C GLU A 80 -12.39 -8.06 -7.02
N TYR A 81 -13.17 -8.63 -6.09
CA TYR A 81 -13.84 -7.85 -5.06
C TYR A 81 -12.83 -7.07 -4.21
N MET A 82 -11.73 -7.69 -3.80
CA MET A 82 -10.68 -7.05 -3.01
C MET A 82 -9.96 -5.93 -3.80
N ILE A 83 -9.75 -6.10 -5.11
CA ILE A 83 -9.23 -5.05 -5.97
C ILE A 83 -10.18 -3.84 -5.96
N ARG A 84 -11.48 -4.06 -6.24
CA ARG A 84 -12.49 -2.99 -6.23
C ARG A 84 -12.58 -2.30 -4.85
N LYS A 85 -12.49 -3.07 -3.77
CA LYS A 85 -12.46 -2.54 -2.39
C LYS A 85 -11.22 -1.68 -2.15
N GLY A 86 -10.04 -2.15 -2.55
CA GLY A 86 -8.79 -1.41 -2.38
C GLY A 86 -8.72 -0.14 -3.24
N GLU A 87 -9.32 -0.14 -4.45
CA GLU A 87 -9.44 1.07 -5.27
C GLU A 87 -10.30 2.15 -4.60
N LYS A 88 -11.40 1.75 -3.94
CA LYS A 88 -12.20 2.67 -3.12
C LYS A 88 -11.39 3.24 -1.96
N GLN A 89 -10.63 2.40 -1.24
CA GLN A 89 -9.76 2.83 -0.16
C GLN A 89 -8.66 3.79 -0.66
N LEU A 90 -8.06 3.52 -1.82
CA LEU A 90 -7.08 4.39 -2.46
C LEU A 90 -7.68 5.75 -2.83
N LYS A 91 -8.91 5.76 -3.36
CA LYS A 91 -9.62 7.01 -3.69
C LYS A 91 -9.83 7.85 -2.43
N LEU A 92 -10.22 7.24 -1.32
CA LEU A 92 -10.37 7.93 -0.03
C LEU A 92 -9.03 8.45 0.49
N LEU A 93 -7.95 7.68 0.38
CA LEU A 93 -6.62 8.10 0.81
C LEU A 93 -6.11 9.32 0.02
N LYS A 94 -6.50 9.44 -1.25
CA LYS A 94 -6.16 10.59 -2.11
C LYS A 94 -6.95 11.85 -1.79
N MET A 95 -8.11 11.75 -1.14
CA MET A 95 -8.91 12.93 -0.80
C MET A 95 -8.21 13.76 0.28
N PRO A 96 -8.05 15.09 0.09
CA PRO A 96 -7.47 15.96 1.10
C PRO A 96 -8.38 15.98 2.35
N GLY A 97 -7.78 15.89 3.54
CA GLY A 97 -8.52 15.93 4.81
C GLY A 97 -8.95 14.58 5.40
N THR A 98 -8.72 13.45 4.72
CA THR A 98 -8.96 12.14 5.34
C THR A 98 -7.88 11.85 6.40
N LYS A 99 -8.33 11.72 7.65
CA LYS A 99 -7.52 11.15 8.74
C LYS A 99 -7.40 9.66 8.47
N VAL A 100 -6.16 9.17 8.35
CA VAL A 100 -5.88 7.74 8.26
C VAL A 100 -6.29 7.13 9.60
N VAL A 101 -7.49 6.57 9.67
CA VAL A 101 -7.88 5.74 10.82
C VAL A 101 -7.06 4.46 10.68
N MET A 102 -5.93 4.42 11.37
CA MET A 102 -5.22 3.17 11.63
C MET A 102 -6.24 2.24 12.28
N GLY A 103 -6.58 1.14 11.62
CA GLY A 103 -7.53 0.18 12.17
C GLY A 103 -7.04 -0.29 13.53
N THR A 104 -7.75 0.08 14.59
CA THR A 104 -7.60 -0.50 15.91
C THR A 104 -8.18 -1.91 15.82
N SER A 105 -7.33 -2.89 15.53
CA SER A 105 -7.64 -4.30 15.85
C SER A 105 -7.46 -4.54 17.34
#